data_AF-A0A914KHJ5-F1
#
_entry.id   AF-A0A914KHJ5-F1
#
_cell.length_a   1.000
_cell.length_b   1.000
_cell.length_c   1.000
_cell.angle_alpha   90.00
_cell.angle_beta   90.00
_cell.angle_gamma   90.00
#
_symmetry.space_group_name_H-M   'P 1'
#
loop_
_entity.id
_entity.type
_entity.pdbx_description
1 polymer ?
#
loop_
_entity_poly.entity_id
_entity_poly.type
_entity_poly.pdbx_seq_one_letter_code
_entity_poly.pdbx_strand_id
1 'polypeptide(L)'
;MVKFYNKNYFFNKYFLQLNYFLIILFINYNNSSFIQENSENVQIKGEWCPDGCSCTTESPTTLDCSGLDLDTIPPTWPSHFEIFYIRNWTINSLEKQAFRRFQYLVEIYIFDCQRLDLIERNAFKQLRKLR
;
A
#
# COMPACT_ATOMS: atom_id res chain seq x y z
N MET A 1 6.35 -2.68 8.66
CA MET A 1 5.71 -1.49 9.23
C MET A 1 4.58 -1.07 8.30
N VAL A 2 3.40 -0.70 8.83
CA VAL A 2 2.29 -0.16 8.02
C VAL A 2 2.14 1.33 8.35
N LYS A 3 2.16 2.19 7.35
CA LYS A 3 2.03 3.65 7.49
C LYS A 3 0.87 4.17 6.67
N PHE A 4 0.05 5.03 7.28
CA PHE A 4 -1.11 5.67 6.66
C PHE A 4 -0.90 7.18 6.59
N TYR A 5 -1.12 7.76 5.42
CA TYR A 5 -0.95 9.18 5.11
C TYR A 5 -2.24 9.80 4.56
N ASN A 6 -3.39 9.22 4.89
CA ASN A 6 -4.70 9.68 4.43
C ASN A 6 -5.27 10.73 5.39
N LYS A 7 -5.81 11.84 4.84
CA LYS A 7 -6.47 12.89 5.63
C LYS A 7 -7.66 12.37 6.46
N ASN A 8 -8.48 11.47 5.90
CA ASN A 8 -9.71 10.98 6.53
C ASN A 8 -9.46 9.98 7.67
N TYR A 9 -8.35 9.25 7.63
CA TYR A 9 -7.97 8.29 8.68
C TYR A 9 -7.55 8.94 9.98
N PHE A 10 -7.10 10.19 9.91
CA PHE A 10 -6.88 11.00 11.08
C PHE A 10 -8.20 11.29 11.79
N PHE A 11 -9.29 11.53 11.06
CA PHE A 11 -10.56 11.97 11.65
C PHE A 11 -11.44 10.83 12.19
N ASN A 12 -11.48 9.67 11.53
CA ASN A 12 -12.34 8.55 11.98
C ASN A 12 -11.78 7.73 13.16
N LYS A 13 -10.54 7.99 13.58
CA LYS A 13 -9.90 7.27 14.70
C LYS A 13 -10.00 7.99 16.06
N TYR A 14 -10.59 9.18 16.14
CA TYR A 14 -10.72 9.90 17.41
C TYR A 14 -11.91 9.47 18.29
N PHE A 15 -12.79 8.57 17.84
CA PHE A 15 -14.00 8.26 18.62
C PHE A 15 -13.98 6.93 19.39
N LEU A 16 -13.05 5.99 19.12
CA LEU A 16 -13.22 4.61 19.63
C LEU A 16 -11.98 3.88 20.18
N GLN A 17 -11.01 4.55 20.81
CA GLN A 17 -10.23 3.92 21.91
C GLN A 17 -9.21 4.90 22.52
N LEU A 18 -9.49 5.29 23.76
CA LEU A 18 -8.52 5.89 24.68
C LEU A 18 -7.28 5.00 24.85
N ASN A 19 -6.13 5.65 25.01
CA ASN A 19 -4.82 5.11 25.40
C ASN A 19 -3.97 4.41 24.33
N TYR A 20 -3.20 5.17 23.57
CA TYR A 20 -1.75 4.92 23.50
C TYR A 20 -1.00 6.21 23.16
N PHE A 21 0.11 6.38 23.86
CA PHE A 21 0.89 7.59 24.02
C PHE A 21 1.69 7.92 22.73
N LEU A 22 1.76 9.21 22.41
CA LEU A 22 2.79 9.93 21.65
C LEU A 22 2.87 9.91 20.09
N ILE A 23 2.82 11.16 19.60
CA ILE A 23 3.59 11.80 18.50
C ILE A 23 3.17 11.49 17.06
N ILE A 24 2.55 12.50 16.43
CA ILE A 24 2.63 12.70 14.98
C ILE A 24 3.20 14.10 14.75
N LEU A 25 4.47 14.16 14.35
CA LEU A 25 5.10 15.37 13.84
C LEU A 25 4.60 15.60 12.42
N PHE A 26 4.05 16.79 12.19
CA PHE A 26 3.66 17.27 10.88
C PHE A 26 4.90 17.54 10.05
N ILE A 27 5.03 16.89 8.89
CA ILE A 27 5.97 17.29 7.85
C ILE A 27 5.15 17.58 6.59
N ASN A 28 5.14 18.86 6.21
CA ASN A 28 4.72 19.33 4.89
C ASN A 28 5.73 18.83 3.86
N TYR A 29 5.25 18.25 2.75
CA TYR A 29 6.10 18.03 1.59
C TYR A 29 5.37 18.47 0.32
N ASN A 30 5.85 19.56 -0.28
CA ASN A 30 5.43 20.04 -1.60
C ASN A 30 6.45 19.57 -2.66
N ASN A 31 5.89 19.09 -3.77
CA ASN A 31 6.41 19.05 -5.15
C ASN A 31 7.78 18.41 -5.45
N SER A 32 7.75 17.35 -6.26
CA SER A 32 8.59 17.28 -7.47
C SER A 32 8.03 16.24 -8.45
N SER A 33 8.29 16.51 -9.73
CA SER A 33 7.65 16.04 -10.95
C SER A 33 7.95 14.61 -11.39
N PHE A 34 6.88 13.99 -11.89
CA PHE A 34 6.74 12.97 -12.93
C PHE A 34 7.90 12.79 -13.93
N ILE A 35 8.32 11.54 -14.14
CA ILE A 35 8.93 11.03 -15.38
C ILE A 35 8.28 9.67 -15.68
N GLN A 36 7.79 9.50 -16.91
CA GLN A 36 7.17 8.30 -17.44
C GLN A 36 8.17 7.61 -18.38
N GLU A 37 8.54 6.37 -18.07
CA GLU A 37 9.30 5.51 -18.98
C GLU A 37 8.43 4.33 -19.43
N ASN A 38 8.37 4.16 -20.75
CA ASN A 38 7.60 3.14 -21.45
C ASN A 38 8.11 1.74 -21.09
N SER A 39 7.20 0.78 -20.87
CA SER A 39 7.55 -0.64 -20.67
C SER A 39 6.98 -1.49 -21.79
N GLU A 40 7.85 -1.98 -22.66
CA GLU A 40 7.59 -3.12 -23.52
C GLU A 40 7.53 -4.39 -22.65
N ASN A 41 6.44 -5.15 -22.82
CA ASN A 41 6.12 -6.33 -22.04
C ASN A 41 7.04 -7.52 -22.40
N VAL A 42 7.84 -7.99 -21.44
CA VAL A 42 8.49 -9.31 -21.48
C VAL A 42 7.94 -10.15 -20.33
N GLN A 43 7.17 -11.20 -20.65
CA GLN A 43 6.65 -12.11 -19.63
C GLN A 43 7.72 -13.11 -19.18
N ILE A 44 8.32 -12.82 -18.03
CA ILE A 44 9.06 -13.79 -17.21
C ILE A 44 8.18 -14.13 -16.00
N LYS A 45 7.90 -15.42 -15.81
CA LYS A 45 7.05 -15.92 -14.74
C LYS A 45 7.66 -15.59 -13.37
N GLY A 46 7.21 -14.50 -12.77
CA GLY A 46 7.66 -14.02 -11.45
C GLY A 46 8.05 -12.54 -11.42
N GLU A 47 8.23 -11.92 -12.58
CA GLU A 47 8.83 -10.59 -12.73
C GLU A 47 8.00 -9.74 -13.72
N TRP A 48 6.71 -9.61 -13.45
CA TRP A 48 5.88 -8.66 -14.19
C TRP A 48 5.38 -7.60 -13.23
N CYS A 49 5.30 -6.35 -13.68
CA CYS A 49 4.73 -5.26 -12.89
C CYS A 49 3.25 -5.12 -13.27
N PRO A 50 2.31 -5.03 -12.30
CA PRO A 50 0.92 -4.81 -12.63
C PRO A 50 0.69 -3.51 -13.42
N ASP A 51 -0.33 -3.50 -14.28
CA ASP A 51 -0.70 -2.31 -15.03
C ASP A 51 -1.05 -1.14 -14.09
N GLY A 52 -0.52 0.04 -14.40
CA GLY A 52 -0.66 1.23 -13.55
C GLY A 52 0.17 1.20 -12.26
N CYS A 53 1.13 0.27 -12.16
CA CYS A 53 2.16 0.26 -11.13
C CYS A 53 3.57 0.45 -11.74
N SER A 54 4.49 0.90 -10.89
CA SER A 54 5.93 0.92 -11.14
C SER A 54 6.60 -0.03 -10.13
N CYS A 55 7.57 -0.81 -10.60
CA CYS A 55 8.19 -1.86 -9.79
C CYS A 55 9.71 -1.78 -9.86
N THR A 56 10.39 -2.02 -8.74
CA THR A 56 11.84 -2.19 -8.69
C THR A 56 12.21 -3.61 -8.29
N THR A 57 13.18 -4.20 -8.99
CA THR A 57 13.70 -5.54 -8.70
C THR A 57 14.94 -5.52 -7.80
N GLU A 58 15.54 -4.35 -7.60
CA GLU A 58 16.62 -4.16 -6.63
C GLU A 58 16.11 -4.31 -5.20
N SER A 59 16.91 -4.93 -4.32
CA SER A 59 16.55 -5.12 -2.91
C SER A 59 16.71 -3.80 -2.14
N PRO A 60 15.67 -3.29 -1.45
CA PRO A 60 14.37 -3.93 -1.25
C PRO A 60 13.43 -3.78 -2.46
N THR A 61 12.83 -4.88 -2.88
CA THR A 61 11.91 -4.88 -4.04
C THR A 61 10.66 -4.05 -3.75
N THR A 62 10.32 -3.13 -4.66
CA THR A 62 9.19 -2.20 -4.46
C THR A 62 8.09 -2.41 -5.49
N LEU A 63 6.84 -2.31 -5.02
CA LEU A 63 5.64 -2.22 -5.83
C LEU A 63 4.97 -0.89 -5.52
N ASP A 64 4.84 -0.04 -6.52
CA ASP A 64 4.33 1.31 -6.36
C ASP A 64 3.19 1.59 -7.33
N CYS A 65 1.97 1.63 -6.80
CA CYS A 65 0.76 1.75 -7.58
C CYS A 65 0.02 3.03 -7.23
N SER A 66 -0.34 3.81 -8.25
CA SER A 66 -1.01 5.11 -8.07
C SER A 66 -2.27 5.23 -8.93
N GLY A 67 -3.35 5.76 -8.35
CA GLY A 67 -4.57 6.10 -9.10
C GLY A 67 -5.35 4.90 -9.63
N LEU A 68 -5.24 3.73 -8.99
CA LEU A 68 -5.96 2.54 -9.41
C LEU A 68 -7.38 2.49 -8.84
N ASP A 69 -8.33 2.13 -9.71
CA ASP A 69 -9.71 1.86 -9.34
C ASP A 69 -9.90 0.37 -9.01
N LEU A 70 -9.58 0.02 -7.77
CA LEU A 70 -9.65 -1.34 -7.26
C LEU A 70 -10.49 -1.35 -5.98
N ASP A 71 -11.40 -2.32 -5.88
CA ASP A 71 -12.13 -2.56 -4.63
C ASP A 71 -11.29 -3.39 -3.64
N THR A 72 -10.44 -4.27 -4.17
CA THR A 72 -9.57 -5.18 -3.42
C THR A 72 -8.23 -5.35 -4.12
N ILE A 73 -7.20 -5.79 -3.39
CA ILE A 73 -5.90 -6.09 -3.98
C ILE A 73 -6.02 -7.38 -4.81
N PRO A 74 -5.76 -7.35 -6.14
CA PRO A 74 -5.99 -8.51 -6.99
C PRO A 74 -5.11 -9.69 -6.59
N PRO A 75 -5.67 -10.90 -6.47
CA PRO A 75 -4.89 -12.08 -6.11
C PRO A 75 -3.90 -12.44 -7.21
N THR A 76 -4.07 -11.99 -8.44
CA THR A 76 -3.18 -12.30 -9.57
C THR A 76 -1.82 -11.60 -9.48
N TRP A 77 -1.69 -10.55 -8.66
CA TRP A 77 -0.49 -9.73 -8.61
C TRP A 77 0.75 -10.47 -8.09
N PRO A 78 1.95 -10.05 -8.55
CA PRO A 78 3.21 -10.61 -8.05
C PRO A 78 3.36 -10.29 -6.57
N SER A 79 3.87 -11.26 -5.81
CA SER A 79 3.86 -11.20 -4.35
C SER A 79 5.25 -11.24 -3.71
N HIS A 80 6.30 -11.10 -4.53
CA HIS A 80 7.69 -11.15 -4.07
C HIS A 80 8.18 -9.82 -3.47
N PHE A 81 7.41 -8.74 -3.64
CA PHE A 81 7.76 -7.39 -3.20
C PHE A 81 7.92 -7.27 -1.68
N GLU A 82 8.87 -6.45 -1.27
CA GLU A 82 9.19 -6.15 0.13
C GLU A 82 8.56 -4.84 0.60
N ILE A 83 8.34 -3.89 -0.31
CA ILE A 83 7.69 -2.61 -0.02
C ILE A 83 6.52 -2.40 -0.97
N PHE A 84 5.36 -2.03 -0.43
CA PHE A 84 4.17 -1.73 -1.22
C PHE A 84 3.67 -0.30 -0.95
N TYR A 85 3.72 0.54 -1.97
CA TYR A 85 3.14 1.88 -1.99
C TYR A 85 1.77 1.83 -2.69
N ILE A 86 0.73 2.17 -1.93
CA ILE A 86 -0.66 2.26 -2.39
C ILE A 86 -1.03 3.75 -2.36
N ARG A 87 -1.22 4.37 -3.52
CA ARG A 87 -1.40 5.82 -3.63
C ARG A 87 -2.68 6.17 -4.38
N ASN A 88 -3.55 6.99 -3.78
CA ASN A 88 -4.77 7.47 -4.42
C ASN A 88 -5.64 6.35 -5.04
N TRP A 89 -5.75 5.22 -4.34
CA TRP A 89 -6.66 4.15 -4.77
C TRP A 89 -8.08 4.45 -4.29
N THR A 90 -9.08 3.95 -5.01
CA THR A 90 -10.50 4.06 -4.64
C THR A 90 -11.01 2.90 -3.79
N ILE A 91 -10.10 2.13 -3.17
CA ILE A 91 -10.42 1.07 -2.21
C ILE A 91 -11.29 1.60 -1.06
N ASN A 92 -12.38 0.89 -0.75
CA ASN A 92 -13.28 1.25 0.34
C ASN A 92 -12.94 0.53 1.65
N SER A 93 -12.42 -0.70 1.55
CA SER A 93 -12.05 -1.49 2.72
C SER A 93 -10.85 -2.41 2.49
N LEU A 94 -10.07 -2.64 3.54
CA LEU A 94 -9.04 -3.68 3.57
C LEU A 94 -9.61 -4.89 4.30
N GLU A 95 -10.05 -5.89 3.53
CA GLU A 95 -10.63 -7.12 4.05
C GLU A 95 -9.64 -7.97 4.86
N LYS A 96 -10.17 -8.92 5.63
CA LYS A 96 -9.39 -9.93 6.34
C LYS A 96 -8.46 -10.65 5.37
N GLN A 97 -7.17 -10.67 5.71
CA GLN A 97 -6.12 -11.25 4.87
C GLN A 97 -5.96 -10.59 3.48
N ALA A 98 -6.29 -9.30 3.33
CA ALA A 98 -6.07 -8.55 2.08
C ALA A 98 -4.66 -8.71 1.48
N PHE A 99 -3.64 -8.87 2.33
CA PHE A 99 -2.24 -9.05 1.90
C PHE A 99 -1.74 -10.50 2.00
N ARG A 100 -2.64 -11.50 2.02
CA ARG A 100 -2.35 -12.95 2.17
C ARG A 100 -1.18 -13.44 1.33
N ARG A 101 -1.14 -13.02 0.06
CA ARG A 101 -0.13 -13.49 -0.90
C ARG A 101 1.22 -12.82 -0.71
N PHE A 102 1.24 -11.60 -0.19
CA PHE A 102 2.42 -10.75 -0.08
C PHE A 102 3.25 -11.05 1.17
N GLN A 103 3.67 -12.30 1.32
CA GLN A 103 4.36 -12.79 2.52
C GLN A 103 5.75 -12.16 2.74
N TYR A 104 6.29 -11.53 1.69
CA TYR A 104 7.59 -10.87 1.70
C TYR A 104 7.51 -9.41 2.14
N LEU A 105 6.31 -8.82 2.26
CA LEU A 105 6.18 -7.42 2.64
C LEU A 105 6.75 -7.18 4.04
N VAL A 106 7.70 -6.26 4.05
CA VAL A 106 8.31 -5.67 5.21
C VAL A 106 7.64 -4.34 5.51
N GLU A 107 7.25 -3.59 4.48
CA GLU A 107 6.67 -2.25 4.62
C GLU A 107 5.47 -2.04 3.70
N ILE A 108 4.45 -1.37 4.23
CA ILE A 108 3.26 -0.96 3.47
C ILE A 108 3.01 0.52 3.74
N TYR A 109 2.85 1.27 2.67
CA TYR A 109 2.55 2.68 2.73
C TYR A 109 1.24 2.96 1.98
N ILE A 110 0.30 3.63 2.65
CA ILE A 110 -1.01 3.96 2.08
C ILE A 110 -1.15 5.50 2.10
N PHE A 111 -1.24 6.10 0.92
CA PHE A 111 -1.33 7.56 0.72
C PHE A 111 -2.60 7.94 -0.03
N ASP A 112 -3.22 9.04 0.41
CA ASP A 112 -4.39 9.68 -0.20
C ASP A 112 -5.52 8.76 -0.72
N CYS A 113 -5.72 7.58 -0.12
CA CYS A 113 -6.85 6.70 -0.38
C CYS A 113 -8.08 7.22 0.38
N GLN A 114 -8.82 8.16 -0.23
CA GLN A 114 -9.87 8.94 0.43
C GLN A 114 -11.11 8.12 0.83
N ARG A 115 -11.41 7.05 0.09
CA ARG A 115 -12.59 6.18 0.31
C ARG A 115 -12.35 5.04 1.28
N LEU A 116 -11.09 4.78 1.62
CA LEU A 116 -10.78 3.69 2.52
C LEU A 116 -11.28 4.12 3.91
N ASP A 117 -12.27 3.42 4.43
CA ASP A 117 -12.93 3.75 5.70
C ASP A 117 -12.91 2.58 6.69
N LEU A 118 -12.75 1.35 6.19
CA LEU A 118 -12.75 0.12 6.99
C LEU A 118 -11.45 -0.67 6.80
N ILE A 119 -10.84 -1.06 7.91
CA ILE A 119 -9.74 -2.05 7.92
C ILE A 119 -10.19 -3.19 8.82
N GLU A 120 -10.46 -4.34 8.22
CA GLU A 120 -10.94 -5.49 8.97
C GLU A 120 -9.86 -6.03 9.92
N ARG A 121 -10.32 -6.62 11.03
CA ARG A 121 -9.44 -7.36 11.93
C ARG A 121 -8.74 -8.45 11.15
N ASN A 122 -7.41 -8.51 11.26
CA ASN A 122 -6.54 -9.47 10.58
C ASN A 122 -6.28 -9.18 9.09
N ALA A 123 -6.54 -7.98 8.58
CA ALA A 123 -6.12 -7.58 7.23
C ALA A 123 -4.63 -7.88 6.95
N PHE A 124 -3.77 -7.70 7.97
CA PHE A 124 -2.32 -7.90 7.89
C PHE A 124 -1.80 -9.21 8.51
N LYS A 125 -2.68 -10.14 8.92
CA LYS A 125 -2.30 -11.30 9.76
C LYS A 125 -1.26 -12.25 9.15
N GLN A 126 -1.08 -12.24 7.82
CA GLN A 126 -0.17 -13.14 7.12
C GLN A 126 1.18 -12.51 6.76
N LEU A 127 1.38 -11.25 7.11
CA LEU A 127 2.62 -10.53 6.85
C LEU A 127 3.65 -10.85 7.93
N ARG A 128 4.32 -11.99 7.77
CA ARG A 128 5.29 -12.50 8.76
C ARG A 128 6.56 -11.67 8.85
N LYS A 129 6.90 -10.94 7.79
CA LYS A 129 8.10 -10.10 7.69
C LYS A 129 7.85 -8.62 8.03
N LEU A 130 6.62 -8.28 8.40
CA LEU A 130 6.26 -6.90 8.72
C LEU A 130 7.01 -6.43 9.96
N ARG A 131 7.89 -5.43 9.79
CA ARG A 131 8.71 -4.87 10.88
C ARG A 131 8.03 -3.75 11.66
#